data_AF-A0A225AG27-F1
#
_entry.id   AF-A0A225AG27-F1
#
_cell.length_a   1.000
_cell.length_b   1.000
_cell.length_c   1.000
_cell.angle_alpha   90.00
_cell.angle_beta   90.00
_cell.angle_gamma   90.00
#
_symmetry.space_group_name_H-M   'P 1'
#
loop_
_entity.id
_entity.type
_entity.pdbx_description
1 polymer ?
#
loop_
_entity_poly.entity_id
_entity_poly.type
_entity_poly.pdbx_seq_one_letter_code
_entity_poly.pdbx_strand_id
1 'polypeptide(L)'
;MLVEVALLEKSIINQSSLTPLGFLGCGIEIKSHHFAQLHCLKMRPALRLLANVKQARYLEPLAPTGLTGLVTHPSPRSTLIYLYSRTLEKLKEFPESSAYRQSTEALTRHRLKIIESTTPPGYEAWLERVKKIVAESPERFEKARLADGTFAGIQQDDTYGGPRAQEWDGQVGPITEGPVRTPEEIAKWEAIIEDAAKPEKPSDFQSETINWESEPSLEAQQIADIENKIGAGLIEEVIQVAEGELKLVGELAEAKIWEELAEKPKPGQWTYFERKH
;
A
#
# COMPACT_ATOMS: atom_id res chain seq x y z
N MET A 1 2.80 -28.80 14.39
CA MET A 1 1.69 -28.45 15.31
C MET A 1 1.24 -27.05 14.93
N LEU A 2 0.39 -26.95 13.90
CA LEU A 2 -1.07 -26.82 13.99
C LEU A 2 -1.50 -25.49 14.64
N VAL A 3 -1.95 -24.55 13.81
CA VAL A 3 -3.01 -23.60 14.20
C VAL A 3 -4.10 -23.72 13.14
N GLU A 4 -5.22 -24.25 13.62
CA GLU A 4 -6.39 -24.71 12.91
C GLU A 4 -7.45 -23.60 12.83
N VAL A 5 -8.05 -23.48 11.66
CA VAL A 5 -9.47 -23.17 11.35
C VAL A 5 -10.37 -22.76 12.53
N ALA A 6 -10.78 -21.49 12.56
CA ALA A 6 -11.99 -21.05 13.28
C ALA A 6 -12.60 -19.83 12.57
N LEU A 7 -13.49 -20.06 11.61
CA LEU A 7 -14.44 -19.05 11.12
C LEU A 7 -15.58 -19.76 10.36
N LEU A 8 -16.44 -20.42 11.12
CA LEU A 8 -17.76 -20.85 10.68
C LEU A 8 -18.74 -20.53 11.81
N GLU A 9 -19.94 -20.11 11.41
CA GLU A 9 -21.05 -19.60 12.25
C GLU A 9 -21.01 -18.11 12.59
N LYS A 10 -21.65 -17.31 11.73
CA LYS A 10 -22.73 -16.36 12.09
C LYS A 10 -23.19 -15.60 10.84
N SER A 11 -24.20 -16.16 10.15
CA SER A 11 -24.98 -15.42 9.14
C SER A 11 -26.30 -16.17 8.87
N ILE A 12 -27.16 -16.21 9.89
CA ILE A 12 -28.60 -16.46 9.73
C ILE A 12 -29.27 -15.29 10.45
N ILE A 13 -30.42 -14.82 9.91
CA ILE A 13 -31.18 -13.60 10.25
C ILE A 13 -30.73 -12.44 9.32
N ASN A 14 -31.48 -11.94 8.32
CA ASN A 14 -32.91 -11.67 8.26
C ASN A 14 -33.31 -11.42 6.79
N GLN A 15 -34.26 -12.17 6.22
CA GLN A 15 -34.96 -11.79 4.98
C GLN A 15 -36.37 -11.34 5.38
N SER A 16 -36.69 -10.07 5.14
CA SER A 16 -38.06 -9.55 5.19
C SER A 16 -38.36 -8.82 3.87
N SER A 17 -38.84 -9.58 2.89
CA SER A 17 -39.45 -9.06 1.67
C SER A 17 -40.91 -8.73 1.93
N LEU A 18 -41.25 -7.43 1.87
CA LEU A 18 -42.62 -6.93 1.84
C LEU A 18 -43.11 -6.91 0.38
N THR A 19 -44.19 -7.63 0.13
CA THR A 19 -45.02 -7.57 -1.07
C THR A 19 -45.89 -6.29 -1.09
N PRO A 20 -46.17 -5.66 -2.23
CA PRO A 20 -47.29 -4.72 -2.33
C PRO A 20 -48.53 -5.37 -2.96
N LEU A 21 -49.65 -5.24 -2.25
CA LEU A 21 -51.00 -5.46 -2.75
C LEU A 21 -51.34 -4.45 -3.86
N GLY A 22 -52.02 -4.94 -4.89
CA GLY A 22 -52.64 -4.12 -5.93
C GLY A 22 -53.78 -3.27 -5.38
N PHE A 23 -53.86 -2.04 -5.90
CA PHE A 23 -55.02 -1.17 -5.75
C PHE A 23 -55.47 -0.72 -7.14
N LEU A 24 -56.65 -1.19 -7.56
CA LEU A 24 -57.41 -0.64 -8.68
C LEU A 24 -57.93 0.75 -8.30
N GLY A 25 -57.92 1.70 -9.24
CA GLY A 25 -58.69 2.92 -9.04
C GLY A 25 -58.50 4.00 -10.10
N CYS A 26 -59.55 4.18 -10.88
CA CYS A 26 -59.98 5.41 -11.55
C CYS A 26 -59.12 6.01 -12.67
N GLY A 27 -59.64 5.83 -13.89
CA GLY A 27 -59.33 6.68 -15.03
C GLY A 27 -59.88 8.10 -14.84
N ILE A 28 -59.08 9.07 -15.27
CA ILE A 28 -59.53 10.40 -15.68
C ILE A 28 -58.81 10.70 -16.99
N GLU A 29 -59.60 10.79 -18.04
CA GLU A 29 -59.22 11.04 -19.42
C GLU A 29 -59.09 12.56 -19.63
N ILE A 30 -57.90 13.05 -19.94
CA ILE A 30 -57.68 14.44 -20.41
C ILE A 30 -56.97 14.37 -21.76
N LYS A 31 -57.71 14.68 -22.82
CA LYS A 31 -57.18 14.92 -24.17
C LYS A 31 -56.69 16.36 -24.26
N SER A 32 -55.43 16.57 -24.64
CA SER A 32 -55.08 17.62 -25.61
C SER A 32 -53.58 17.57 -25.99
N HIS A 33 -53.36 17.16 -27.24
CA HIS A 33 -52.41 17.67 -28.22
C HIS A 33 -50.95 18.06 -27.85
N HIS A 34 -50.07 17.60 -28.74
CA HIS A 34 -48.73 18.13 -29.08
C HIS A 34 -47.59 17.82 -28.11
N PHE A 35 -46.83 16.76 -28.40
CA PHE A 35 -45.45 16.89 -28.92
C PHE A 35 -44.91 15.51 -29.35
N ALA A 36 -45.13 15.16 -30.62
CA ALA A 36 -44.41 14.05 -31.24
C ALA A 36 -43.02 14.55 -31.63
N GLN A 37 -42.02 14.28 -30.80
CA GLN A 37 -40.64 14.27 -31.25
C GLN A 37 -39.87 13.16 -30.53
N LEU A 38 -40.10 11.95 -31.01
CA LEU A 38 -39.17 10.84 -30.89
C LEU A 38 -37.84 11.27 -31.52
N HIS A 39 -36.97 11.91 -30.74
CA HIS A 39 -35.56 11.89 -31.01
C HIS A 39 -35.08 10.46 -30.79
N CYS A 40 -35.11 9.70 -31.89
CA CYS A 40 -34.35 8.47 -32.05
C CYS A 40 -32.91 8.75 -31.62
N LEU A 41 -32.55 8.34 -30.41
CA LEU A 41 -31.15 8.13 -30.02
C LEU A 41 -30.65 7.02 -30.92
N LYS A 42 -30.18 7.40 -32.10
CA LYS A 42 -29.42 6.56 -33.02
C LYS A 42 -28.17 6.14 -32.25
N MET A 43 -28.24 5.01 -31.54
CA MET A 43 -27.07 4.39 -30.93
C MET A 43 -26.01 4.29 -32.02
N ARG A 44 -24.88 4.96 -31.82
CA ARG A 44 -23.77 4.93 -32.76
C ARG A 44 -23.32 3.47 -32.92
N PRO A 45 -23.34 2.89 -34.13
CA PRO A 45 -23.04 1.46 -34.34
C PRO A 45 -21.62 1.06 -33.90
N ALA A 46 -20.71 2.02 -33.75
CA ALA A 46 -19.33 1.79 -33.28
C ALA A 46 -19.24 1.33 -31.81
N LEU A 47 -20.23 1.61 -30.95
CA LEU A 47 -20.20 1.17 -29.54
C LEU A 47 -20.48 -0.35 -29.38
N ARG A 48 -21.11 -1.01 -30.36
CA ARG A 48 -21.30 -2.48 -30.32
C ARG A 48 -19.98 -3.25 -30.37
N LEU A 49 -18.94 -2.69 -31.02
CA LEU A 49 -17.62 -3.32 -31.10
C LEU A 49 -16.87 -3.26 -29.77
N LEU A 50 -17.20 -2.30 -28.89
CA LEU A 50 -16.64 -2.18 -27.55
C LEU A 50 -17.40 -3.02 -26.50
N ALA A 51 -18.63 -3.43 -26.78
CA ALA A 51 -19.42 -4.27 -25.87
C ALA A 51 -18.82 -5.67 -25.67
N ASN A 52 -18.00 -6.15 -26.61
CA ASN A 52 -17.28 -7.42 -26.53
C ASN A 52 -15.84 -7.30 -26.00
N VAL A 53 -15.39 -6.09 -25.62
CA VAL A 53 -14.10 -5.93 -24.92
C VAL A 53 -14.28 -6.50 -23.52
N LYS A 54 -13.83 -7.75 -23.34
CA LYS A 54 -13.67 -8.32 -22.00
C LYS A 54 -12.79 -7.35 -21.21
N GLN A 55 -13.24 -6.98 -20.02
CA GLN A 55 -12.40 -6.24 -19.08
C GLN A 55 -11.09 -7.03 -18.90
N ALA A 56 -9.97 -6.30 -18.88
CA ALA A 56 -8.66 -6.90 -18.68
C ALA A 56 -8.68 -7.75 -17.40
N ARG A 57 -8.10 -8.95 -17.47
CA ARG A 57 -8.08 -9.87 -16.32
C ARG A 57 -7.27 -9.29 -15.16
N TYR A 58 -6.20 -8.58 -15.47
CA TYR A 58 -5.30 -7.90 -14.56
C TYR A 58 -5.23 -6.42 -14.93
N LEU A 59 -4.89 -5.57 -13.95
CA LEU A 59 -4.52 -4.19 -14.24
C LEU A 59 -3.09 -4.17 -14.79
N GLU A 60 -2.89 -3.45 -15.90
CA GLU A 60 -1.55 -3.24 -16.43
C GLU A 60 -0.77 -2.32 -15.49
N PRO A 61 0.46 -2.66 -15.06
CA PRO A 61 1.26 -1.76 -14.22
C PRO A 61 1.58 -0.44 -14.93
N LEU A 62 1.60 0.66 -14.17
CA LEU A 62 1.93 2.01 -14.63
C LEU A 62 0.97 2.58 -15.70
N ALA A 63 -0.19 1.96 -15.89
CA ALA A 63 -1.26 2.46 -16.73
C ALA A 63 -1.98 3.65 -16.05
N PRO A 64 -2.56 4.59 -16.82
CA PRO A 64 -3.29 5.71 -16.27
C PRO A 64 -4.63 5.25 -15.65
N THR A 65 -4.90 5.64 -14.39
CA THR A 65 -6.14 5.28 -13.67
C THR A 65 -7.33 6.19 -13.98
N GLY A 66 -7.10 7.27 -14.72
CA GLY A 66 -8.08 8.34 -14.98
C GLY A 66 -7.96 9.53 -14.05
N LEU A 67 -7.13 9.44 -13.00
CA LEU A 67 -6.72 10.56 -12.15
C LEU A 67 -5.34 11.07 -12.60
N THR A 68 -5.17 12.39 -12.66
CA THR A 68 -3.91 13.00 -13.10
C THR A 68 -2.81 12.77 -12.08
N GLY A 69 -1.67 12.22 -12.52
CA GLY A 69 -0.52 11.95 -11.66
C GLY A 69 -0.65 10.68 -10.81
N LEU A 70 -1.71 9.89 -11.01
CA LEU A 70 -1.89 8.59 -10.35
C LEU A 70 -1.84 7.48 -11.41
N VAL A 71 -0.88 6.58 -11.26
CA VAL A 71 -0.69 5.41 -12.14
C VAL A 71 -1.01 4.14 -11.38
N THR A 72 -1.40 3.08 -12.10
CA THR A 72 -1.71 1.79 -11.51
C THR A 72 -0.47 1.19 -10.85
N HIS A 73 -0.66 0.69 -9.62
CA HIS A 73 0.43 0.09 -8.86
C HIS A 73 0.64 -1.38 -9.28
N PRO A 74 1.88 -1.88 -9.47
CA PRO A 74 2.13 -3.28 -9.89
C PRO A 74 1.67 -4.33 -8.87
N SER A 75 1.91 -4.09 -7.59
CA SER A 75 1.58 -5.01 -6.48
C SER A 75 0.94 -4.29 -5.29
N PRO A 76 -0.33 -3.83 -5.40
CA PRO A 76 -0.94 -2.95 -4.39
C PRO A 76 -1.14 -3.65 -3.03
N ARG A 77 -1.40 -4.97 -3.04
CA ARG A 77 -1.66 -5.76 -1.83
C ARG A 77 -0.46 -5.81 -0.88
N SER A 78 0.70 -6.23 -1.37
CA SER A 78 1.93 -6.31 -0.57
C SER A 78 2.33 -4.95 -0.02
N THR A 79 2.23 -3.90 -0.84
CA THR A 79 2.50 -2.51 -0.42
C THR A 79 1.58 -2.08 0.72
N LEU A 80 0.27 -2.30 0.61
CA LEU A 80 -0.67 -1.93 1.67
C LEU A 80 -0.44 -2.74 2.96
N ILE A 81 -0.16 -4.03 2.85
CA ILE A 81 0.16 -4.87 4.02
C ILE A 81 1.41 -4.32 4.72
N TYR A 82 2.46 -3.99 3.96
CA TYR A 82 3.68 -3.40 4.49
C TYR A 82 3.39 -2.07 5.19
N LEU A 83 2.73 -1.12 4.52
CA LEU A 83 2.43 0.19 5.07
C LEU A 83 1.60 0.09 6.35
N TYR A 84 0.53 -0.70 6.34
CA TYR A 84 -0.32 -0.88 7.52
C TYR A 84 0.40 -1.57 8.67
N SER A 85 1.20 -2.60 8.41
CA SER A 85 2.02 -3.24 9.45
C SER A 85 3.00 -2.25 10.08
N ARG A 86 3.66 -1.43 9.25
CA ARG A 86 4.56 -0.37 9.73
C ARG A 86 3.84 0.71 10.53
N THR A 87 2.64 1.12 10.11
CA THR A 87 1.85 2.07 10.91
C THR A 87 1.49 1.50 12.28
N LEU A 88 1.06 0.22 12.34
CA LEU A 88 0.74 -0.45 13.61
C LEU A 88 1.98 -0.61 14.51
N GLU A 89 3.16 -0.85 13.92
CA GLU A 89 4.43 -0.91 14.65
C GLU A 89 4.75 0.44 15.30
N LYS A 90 4.70 1.54 14.53
CA LYS A 90 4.94 2.89 15.05
C LYS A 90 3.90 3.32 16.09
N LEU A 91 2.64 2.94 15.91
CA LEU A 91 1.57 3.27 16.87
C LEU A 91 1.79 2.66 18.26
N LYS A 92 2.66 1.65 18.40
CA LYS A 92 3.04 1.09 19.72
C LYS A 92 3.76 2.12 20.61
N GLU A 93 4.39 3.15 20.03
CA GLU A 93 5.07 4.22 20.76
C GLU A 93 4.08 5.16 21.49
N PHE A 94 2.83 5.22 21.04
CA PHE A 94 1.79 6.07 21.61
C PHE A 94 1.17 5.41 22.85
N PRO A 95 0.67 6.15 23.84
CA PRO A 95 -0.06 5.55 24.97
C PRO A 95 -1.40 4.95 24.51
N GLU A 96 -1.84 3.84 25.11
CA GLU A 96 -3.10 3.15 24.78
C GLU A 96 -4.36 4.02 25.01
N SER A 97 -4.25 5.02 25.89
CA SER A 97 -5.32 6.00 26.16
C SER A 97 -5.46 7.07 25.08
N SER A 98 -4.51 7.20 24.15
CA SER A 98 -4.57 8.19 23.08
C SER A 98 -5.75 7.91 22.14
N ALA A 99 -6.64 8.89 22.00
CA ALA A 99 -7.78 8.81 21.08
C ALA A 99 -7.32 8.57 19.63
N TYR A 100 -6.21 9.21 19.23
CA TYR A 100 -5.63 9.02 17.91
C TYR A 100 -5.24 7.55 17.70
N ARG A 101 -4.45 6.98 18.62
CA ARG A 101 -4.01 5.57 18.56
C ARG A 101 -5.18 4.60 18.45
N GLN A 102 -6.23 4.77 19.26
CA GLN A 102 -7.40 3.89 19.23
C GLN A 102 -8.14 3.95 17.89
N SER A 103 -8.32 5.15 17.35
CA SER A 103 -9.02 5.36 16.07
C SER A 103 -8.24 4.81 14.88
N THR A 104 -6.93 5.06 14.83
CA THR A 104 -6.06 4.62 13.74
C THR A 104 -5.84 3.12 13.80
N GLU A 105 -5.60 2.53 14.97
CA GLU A 105 -5.49 1.07 15.09
C GLU A 105 -6.77 0.36 14.64
N ALA A 106 -7.95 0.85 15.03
CA ALA A 106 -9.22 0.25 14.62
C ALA A 106 -9.41 0.31 13.10
N LEU A 107 -9.14 1.46 12.49
CA LEU A 107 -9.23 1.67 11.04
C LEU A 107 -8.23 0.78 10.29
N THR A 108 -6.95 0.82 10.69
CA THR A 108 -5.86 0.09 10.04
C THR A 108 -6.06 -1.41 10.12
N ARG A 109 -6.44 -1.94 11.30
CA ARG A 109 -6.75 -3.38 11.46
C ARG A 109 -7.94 -3.81 10.60
N HIS A 110 -8.97 -2.96 10.50
CA HIS A 110 -10.13 -3.25 9.65
C HIS A 110 -9.74 -3.33 8.17
N ARG A 111 -8.96 -2.36 7.66
CA ARG A 111 -8.49 -2.36 6.27
C ARG A 111 -7.54 -3.52 5.98
N LEU A 112 -6.62 -3.80 6.90
CA LEU A 112 -5.69 -4.92 6.79
C LEU A 112 -6.45 -6.25 6.70
N LYS A 113 -7.47 -6.46 7.54
CA LYS A 113 -8.34 -7.66 7.46
C LYS A 113 -9.01 -7.84 6.10
N ILE A 114 -9.47 -6.75 5.47
CA ILE A 114 -10.07 -6.79 4.13
C ILE A 114 -9.04 -7.26 3.11
N ILE A 115 -7.83 -6.71 3.13
CA ILE A 115 -6.77 -6.98 2.16
C ILE A 115 -6.18 -8.39 2.33
N GLU A 116 -6.05 -8.87 3.57
CA GLU A 116 -5.61 -10.24 3.84
C GLU A 116 -6.62 -11.28 3.35
N SER A 117 -7.92 -10.97 3.42
CA SER A 117 -8.99 -11.88 2.99
C SER A 117 -8.99 -12.18 1.48
N THR A 118 -8.34 -11.33 0.68
CA THR A 118 -8.25 -11.48 -0.77
C THR A 118 -6.87 -12.00 -1.16
N THR A 119 -6.78 -13.23 -1.64
CA THR A 119 -5.54 -13.85 -2.13
C THR A 119 -5.50 -13.89 -3.66
N PRO A 120 -4.36 -13.56 -4.31
CA PRO A 120 -4.24 -13.67 -5.76
C PRO A 120 -4.16 -15.14 -6.20
N PRO A 121 -4.56 -15.45 -7.43
CA PRO A 121 -4.39 -16.78 -7.99
C PRO A 121 -2.89 -17.13 -8.08
N GLY A 122 -2.49 -18.31 -7.60
CA GLY A 122 -1.10 -18.77 -7.63
C GLY A 122 -0.23 -18.25 -6.47
N TYR A 123 -0.82 -17.57 -5.48
CA TYR A 123 -0.12 -17.05 -4.31
C TYR A 123 0.63 -18.14 -3.51
N GLU A 124 -0.01 -19.30 -3.28
CA GLU A 124 0.58 -20.38 -2.49
C GLU A 124 1.83 -20.98 -3.15
N ALA A 125 1.76 -21.22 -4.47
CA ALA A 125 2.90 -21.72 -5.24
C ALA A 125 4.06 -20.71 -5.25
N TRP A 126 3.75 -19.41 -5.28
CA TRP A 126 4.76 -18.36 -5.13
C TRP A 126 5.37 -18.37 -3.71
N LEU A 127 4.55 -18.48 -2.66
CA LEU A 127 5.03 -18.57 -1.28
C LEU A 127 5.95 -19.77 -1.05
N GLU A 128 5.65 -20.92 -1.64
CA GLU A 128 6.51 -22.11 -1.55
C GLU A 128 7.88 -21.88 -2.20
N ARG A 129 7.90 -21.26 -3.39
CA ARG A 129 9.17 -20.87 -4.04
C ARG A 129 9.96 -19.90 -3.18
N VAL A 130 9.31 -18.87 -2.65
CA VAL A 130 9.93 -17.88 -1.76
C VAL A 130 10.50 -18.56 -0.51
N LYS A 131 9.72 -19.42 0.16
CA LYS A 131 10.18 -20.16 1.35
C LYS A 131 11.38 -21.06 1.02
N LYS A 132 11.36 -21.70 -0.14
CA LYS A 132 12.47 -22.55 -0.61
C LYS A 132 13.74 -21.71 -0.82
N ILE A 133 13.63 -20.57 -1.50
CA ILE A 133 14.74 -19.63 -1.72
C ILE A 133 15.32 -19.14 -0.39
N VAL A 134 14.46 -18.75 0.56
CA VAL A 134 14.89 -18.31 1.89
C VAL A 134 15.56 -19.44 2.68
N ALA A 135 15.04 -20.67 2.57
CA ALA A 135 15.62 -21.83 3.23
C ALA A 135 16.96 -22.29 2.61
N GLU A 136 17.13 -22.11 1.30
CA GLU A 136 18.38 -22.41 0.58
C GLU A 136 19.52 -21.48 0.98
N SER A 137 19.23 -20.26 1.45
CA SER A 137 20.26 -19.26 1.77
C SER A 137 19.87 -18.35 2.94
N PRO A 138 19.75 -18.87 4.18
CA PRO A 138 19.30 -18.07 5.33
C PRO A 138 20.20 -16.87 5.62
N GLU A 139 21.53 -17.05 5.56
CA GLU A 139 22.52 -15.97 5.83
C GLU A 139 22.32 -14.76 4.90
N ARG A 140 21.88 -14.98 3.66
CA ARG A 140 21.59 -13.90 2.70
C ARG A 140 20.42 -13.03 3.15
N PHE A 141 19.41 -13.62 3.77
CA PHE A 141 18.17 -12.93 4.16
C PHE A 141 18.21 -12.37 5.58
N GLU A 142 19.24 -12.67 6.38
CA GLU A 142 19.40 -12.12 7.73
C GLU A 142 19.45 -10.59 7.71
N LYS A 143 20.17 -10.00 6.74
CA LYS A 143 20.26 -8.54 6.59
C LYS A 143 18.91 -7.88 6.27
N ALA A 144 18.01 -8.59 5.58
CA ALA A 144 16.70 -8.08 5.17
C ALA A 144 15.58 -8.36 6.20
N ARG A 145 15.90 -9.06 7.30
CA ARG A 145 14.92 -9.46 8.30
C ARG A 145 14.69 -8.33 9.30
N LEU A 146 13.43 -7.93 9.46
CA LEU A 146 13.02 -6.98 10.48
C LEU A 146 13.02 -7.62 11.87
N ALA A 147 12.93 -6.80 12.92
CA ALA A 147 12.76 -7.26 14.30
C ALA A 147 11.52 -8.17 14.47
N ASP A 148 10.46 -7.89 13.72
CA ASP A 148 9.21 -8.66 13.71
C ASP A 148 9.31 -9.98 12.91
N GLY A 149 10.49 -10.31 12.37
CA GLY A 149 10.74 -11.54 11.59
C GLY A 149 10.20 -11.50 10.15
N THR A 150 9.54 -10.41 9.76
CA THR A 150 9.12 -10.11 8.38
C THR A 150 10.31 -9.69 7.53
N PHE A 151 10.25 -9.94 6.23
CA PHE A 151 11.22 -9.44 5.26
C PHE A 151 10.67 -8.17 4.61
N ALA A 152 11.44 -7.09 4.58
CA ALA A 152 11.10 -5.92 3.79
C ALA A 152 12.20 -5.64 2.79
N GLY A 153 11.82 -5.54 1.51
CA GLY A 153 12.67 -4.99 0.47
C GLY A 153 12.22 -3.57 0.14
N ILE A 154 13.17 -2.71 -0.22
CA ILE A 154 12.86 -1.46 -0.92
C ILE A 154 12.82 -1.82 -2.40
N GLN A 155 11.71 -1.51 -3.08
CA GLN A 155 11.70 -1.56 -4.53
C GLN A 155 12.57 -0.41 -5.04
N GLN A 156 13.76 -0.74 -5.52
CA GLN A 156 14.64 0.23 -6.15
C GLN A 156 14.34 0.22 -7.65
N ASP A 157 13.88 1.34 -8.20
CA ASP A 157 13.68 1.46 -9.63
C ASP A 157 15.05 1.59 -10.33
N ASP A 158 15.30 0.73 -11.32
CA ASP A 158 16.54 0.71 -12.10
C ASP A 158 16.72 1.93 -13.03
N THR A 159 15.87 2.96 -12.90
CA THR A 159 15.78 4.13 -13.78
C THR A 159 17.11 4.89 -13.92
N TYR A 160 17.98 4.78 -12.93
CA TYR A 160 19.36 5.31 -12.95
C TYR A 160 20.41 4.20 -13.14
N GLY A 161 20.23 3.30 -14.12
CA GLY A 161 21.33 2.50 -14.69
C GLY A 161 21.74 1.22 -13.96
N GLY A 162 20.92 0.74 -13.02
CA GLY A 162 21.14 -0.53 -12.32
C GLY A 162 22.46 -0.60 -11.53
N PRO A 163 23.00 -1.81 -11.27
CA PRO A 163 24.24 -2.00 -10.51
C PRO A 163 25.43 -1.22 -11.09
N ARG A 164 25.49 -1.10 -12.42
CA ARG A 164 26.59 -0.48 -13.16
C ARG A 164 26.70 1.04 -12.94
N ALA A 165 25.59 1.71 -12.64
CA ALA A 165 25.61 3.13 -12.32
C ALA A 165 26.00 3.41 -10.85
N GLN A 166 25.83 2.43 -9.97
CA GLN A 166 26.24 2.51 -8.56
C GLN A 166 27.74 2.26 -8.36
N GLU A 167 28.41 1.65 -9.35
CA GLU A 167 29.86 1.34 -9.33
C GLU A 167 30.75 2.59 -9.41
N TRP A 168 30.21 3.75 -9.77
CA TRP A 168 30.97 4.99 -9.86
C TRP A 168 30.33 6.09 -9.01
N ASP A 169 30.90 6.34 -7.83
CA ASP A 169 30.44 7.31 -6.82
C ASP A 169 30.80 8.78 -7.15
N GLY A 170 31.45 9.01 -8.29
CA GLY A 170 31.91 10.32 -8.73
C GLY A 170 33.08 10.90 -7.96
N GLN A 171 33.64 10.16 -7.00
CA GLN A 171 34.80 10.60 -6.24
C GLN A 171 36.08 10.20 -6.97
N VAL A 172 36.67 11.17 -7.66
CA VAL A 172 38.06 11.06 -8.09
C VAL A 172 38.91 11.39 -6.86
N GLY A 173 39.53 10.37 -6.26
CA GLY A 173 40.50 10.59 -5.19
C GLY A 173 41.59 11.60 -5.61
N PRO A 174 42.24 12.29 -4.66
CA PRO A 174 43.32 13.20 -5.01
C PRO A 174 44.33 12.47 -5.88
N ILE A 175 44.65 13.06 -7.03
CA ILE A 175 45.61 12.50 -7.99
C ILE A 175 46.99 12.64 -7.33
N THR A 176 47.39 11.67 -6.53
CA THR A 176 48.67 11.72 -5.81
C THR A 176 49.78 11.30 -6.77
N GLU A 177 50.46 12.27 -7.37
CA GLU A 177 51.67 12.06 -8.16
C GLU A 177 52.88 11.90 -7.22
N GLY A 178 53.02 10.74 -6.57
CA GLY A 178 54.28 10.37 -5.91
C GLY A 178 54.23 9.29 -4.80
N PRO A 179 55.40 8.80 -4.33
CA PRO A 179 55.51 7.61 -3.47
C PRO A 179 55.23 7.81 -1.97
N VAL A 180 54.95 9.02 -1.49
CA VAL A 180 54.79 9.29 -0.05
C VAL A 180 53.32 9.56 0.26
N ARG A 181 52.62 8.54 0.75
CA ARG A 181 51.30 8.68 1.37
C ARG A 181 51.45 9.31 2.75
N THR A 182 50.50 10.14 3.16
CA THR A 182 50.39 10.62 4.55
C THR A 182 50.12 9.45 5.51
N PRO A 183 50.46 9.55 6.81
CA PRO A 183 50.24 8.46 7.77
C PRO A 183 48.76 8.06 7.89
N GLU A 184 47.83 9.00 7.71
CA GLU A 184 46.38 8.74 7.71
C GLU A 184 45.93 7.95 6.48
N GLU A 185 46.49 8.26 5.31
CA GLU A 185 46.23 7.48 4.09
C GLU A 185 46.79 6.07 4.22
N ILE A 186 48.01 5.90 4.75
CA ILE A 186 48.61 4.57 4.99
C ILE A 186 47.69 3.72 5.87
N ALA A 187 47.18 4.27 6.98
CA ALA A 187 46.25 3.55 7.85
C ALA A 187 44.95 3.15 7.14
N LYS A 188 44.40 4.01 6.27
CA LYS A 188 43.22 3.68 5.44
C LYS A 188 43.54 2.57 4.44
N TRP A 189 44.72 2.62 3.80
CA TRP A 189 45.18 1.59 2.87
C TRP A 189 45.43 0.25 3.58
N GLU A 190 46.03 0.26 4.77
CA GLU A 190 46.23 -0.92 5.61
C GLU A 190 44.90 -1.54 6.03
N ALA A 191 43.91 -0.73 6.43
CA ALA A 191 42.57 -1.21 6.74
C ALA A 191 41.88 -1.87 5.55
N ILE A 192 42.02 -1.31 4.33
CA ILE A 192 41.49 -1.92 3.09
C ILE A 192 42.18 -3.25 2.79
N ILE A 193 43.51 -3.32 2.96
CA ILE A 193 44.28 -4.55 2.73
C ILE A 193 43.92 -5.61 3.77
N GLU A 194 43.77 -5.24 5.04
CA GLU A 194 43.38 -6.16 6.11
C GLU A 194 41.95 -6.69 5.89
N ASP A 195 41.03 -5.84 5.44
CA ASP A 195 39.68 -6.26 5.11
C ASP A 195 39.66 -7.21 3.90
N ALA A 196 40.46 -6.92 2.87
CA ALA A 196 40.64 -7.79 1.70
C ALA A 196 41.40 -9.10 2.02
N ALA A 197 42.21 -9.12 3.08
CA ALA A 197 42.96 -10.31 3.51
C ALA A 197 42.16 -11.24 4.44
N LYS A 198 40.99 -10.81 4.92
CA LYS A 198 40.08 -11.70 5.66
C LYS A 198 39.60 -12.81 4.74
N PRO A 199 39.48 -14.07 5.23
CA PRO A 199 38.99 -15.17 4.42
C PRO A 199 37.58 -14.84 3.90
N GLU A 200 37.42 -14.88 2.58
CA GLU A 200 36.15 -14.62 1.92
C GLU A 200 35.08 -15.55 2.50
N LYS A 201 34.00 -14.97 3.01
CA LYS A 201 32.83 -15.73 3.42
C LYS A 201 32.13 -16.23 2.16
N PRO A 202 31.46 -17.40 2.20
CA PRO A 202 30.66 -17.86 1.06
C PRO A 202 29.55 -16.86 0.65
N SER A 203 29.19 -15.92 1.53
CA SER A 203 28.32 -14.78 1.24
C SER A 203 28.90 -13.78 0.24
N ASP A 204 30.22 -13.69 0.11
CA ASP A 204 30.91 -12.62 -0.62
C ASP A 204 30.87 -12.85 -2.15
N PHE A 205 30.55 -14.07 -2.58
CA PHE A 205 30.31 -14.41 -4.00
C PHE A 205 28.87 -14.13 -4.45
N GLN A 206 27.94 -13.91 -3.52
CA GLN A 206 26.56 -13.60 -3.85
C GLN A 206 26.40 -12.09 -3.98
N SER A 207 25.81 -11.62 -5.08
CA SER A 207 25.48 -10.20 -5.24
C SER A 207 24.63 -9.72 -4.05
N GLU A 208 25.03 -8.61 -3.42
CA GLU A 208 24.27 -8.01 -2.33
C GLU A 208 22.82 -7.67 -2.74
N THR A 209 22.60 -7.41 -4.02
CA THR A 209 21.29 -7.16 -4.60
C THR A 209 20.44 -8.45 -4.56
N ILE A 210 19.45 -8.47 -3.67
CA ILE A 210 18.44 -9.52 -3.61
C ILE A 210 17.36 -9.18 -4.64
N ASN A 211 17.46 -9.76 -5.84
CA ASN A 211 16.36 -9.69 -6.81
C ASN A 211 15.21 -10.57 -6.31
N TRP A 212 14.11 -9.95 -5.90
CA TRP A 212 12.95 -10.62 -5.32
C TRP A 212 11.85 -10.83 -6.37
N GLU A 213 11.34 -12.06 -6.52
CA GLU A 213 10.16 -12.30 -7.35
C GLU A 213 8.96 -11.54 -6.78
N SER A 214 8.37 -10.64 -7.57
CA SER A 214 7.16 -9.92 -7.16
C SER A 214 5.99 -10.89 -6.92
N GLU A 215 5.11 -10.52 -5.98
CA GLU A 215 3.86 -11.25 -5.76
C GLU A 215 3.03 -11.28 -7.06
N PRO A 216 2.35 -12.40 -7.37
CA PRO A 216 1.38 -12.44 -8.46
C PRO A 216 0.35 -11.31 -8.33
N SER A 217 0.03 -10.64 -9.44
CA SER A 217 -0.93 -9.55 -9.45
C SER A 217 -2.36 -10.03 -9.15
N LEU A 218 -3.13 -9.17 -8.50
CA LEU A 218 -4.56 -9.40 -8.25
C LEU A 218 -5.36 -9.27 -9.56
N GLU A 219 -6.43 -10.06 -9.67
CA GLU A 219 -7.38 -9.89 -10.76
C GLU A 219 -8.18 -8.59 -10.58
N ALA A 220 -8.56 -7.94 -11.69
CA ALA A 220 -9.26 -6.65 -11.65
C ALA A 220 -10.59 -6.72 -10.85
N GLN A 221 -11.26 -7.87 -10.86
CA GLN A 221 -12.47 -8.10 -10.06
C GLN A 221 -12.17 -8.11 -8.56
N GLN A 222 -11.07 -8.75 -8.14
CA GLN A 222 -10.67 -8.78 -6.74
C GLN A 222 -10.31 -7.38 -6.23
N ILE A 223 -9.67 -6.57 -7.07
CA ILE A 223 -9.34 -5.18 -6.76
C ILE A 223 -10.62 -4.37 -6.57
N ALA A 224 -11.58 -4.48 -7.49
CA ALA A 224 -12.88 -3.81 -7.36
C ALA A 224 -13.63 -4.23 -6.08
N ASP A 225 -13.56 -5.50 -5.69
CA ASP A 225 -14.16 -5.98 -4.45
C ASP A 225 -13.49 -5.37 -3.21
N ILE A 226 -12.16 -5.18 -3.22
CA ILE A 226 -11.41 -4.52 -2.14
C ILE A 226 -11.83 -3.05 -2.06
N GLU A 227 -11.88 -2.35 -3.19
CA GLU A 227 -12.27 -0.94 -3.27
C GLU A 227 -13.68 -0.72 -2.72
N ASN A 228 -14.63 -1.58 -3.10
CA ASN A 228 -16.01 -1.52 -2.59
C ASN A 228 -16.10 -1.79 -1.08
N LYS A 229 -15.30 -2.72 -0.54
CA LYS A 229 -15.28 -3.04 0.89
C LYS A 229 -14.64 -1.93 1.73
N ILE A 230 -13.60 -1.28 1.21
CA ILE A 230 -12.92 -0.18 1.91
C ILE A 230 -13.74 1.12 1.79
N GLY A 231 -14.36 1.36 0.64
CA GLY A 231 -15.23 2.51 0.39
C GLY A 231 -14.50 3.86 0.39
N ALA A 232 -13.24 3.89 -0.04
CA ALA A 232 -12.37 5.08 0.05
C ALA A 232 -11.73 5.49 -1.30
N GLY A 233 -12.38 5.18 -2.43
CA GLY A 233 -11.85 5.47 -3.77
C GLY A 233 -11.06 4.30 -4.35
N LEU A 234 -10.14 4.61 -5.27
CA LEU A 234 -9.29 3.62 -5.93
C LEU A 234 -8.23 3.07 -4.98
N ILE A 235 -7.75 1.85 -5.24
CA ILE A 235 -6.74 1.22 -4.38
C ILE A 235 -5.42 2.02 -4.33
N GLU A 236 -5.07 2.72 -5.41
CA GLU A 236 -3.89 3.59 -5.46
C GLU A 236 -4.03 4.82 -4.56
N GLU A 237 -5.23 5.40 -4.44
CA GLU A 237 -5.49 6.50 -3.50
C GLU A 237 -5.36 6.00 -2.05
N VAL A 238 -5.83 4.78 -1.78
CA VAL A 238 -5.69 4.14 -0.46
C VAL A 238 -4.21 3.94 -0.09
N ILE A 239 -3.34 3.63 -1.06
CA ILE A 239 -1.88 3.57 -0.85
C ILE A 239 -1.34 4.94 -0.48
N GLN A 240 -1.67 5.99 -1.24
CA GLN A 240 -1.22 7.36 -0.93
C GLN A 240 -1.67 7.80 0.47
N VAL A 241 -2.90 7.48 0.86
CA VAL A 241 -3.41 7.75 2.21
C VAL A 241 -2.61 6.97 3.26
N ALA A 242 -2.29 5.70 3.01
CA ALA A 242 -1.49 4.90 3.94
C ALA A 242 -0.04 5.41 4.09
N GLU A 243 0.57 5.89 3.00
CA GLU A 243 1.88 6.55 3.05
C GLU A 243 1.84 7.86 3.83
N GLY A 244 0.80 8.67 3.59
CA GLY A 244 0.54 9.90 4.33
C GLY A 244 0.35 9.63 5.82
N GLU A 245 -0.41 8.59 6.17
CA GLU A 245 -0.63 8.18 7.55
C GLU A 245 0.68 7.75 8.23
N LEU A 246 1.53 6.98 7.55
CA LEU A 246 2.82 6.55 8.11
C LEU A 246 3.76 7.73 8.39
N LYS A 247 3.73 8.78 7.56
CA LYS A 247 4.46 10.02 7.78
C LYS A 247 3.85 10.80 8.94
N LEU A 248 2.53 10.98 8.94
CA LEU A 248 1.78 11.68 9.97
C LEU A 248 2.02 11.07 11.36
N VAL A 249 2.00 9.73 11.48
CA VAL A 249 2.30 9.05 12.76
C VAL A 249 3.70 9.43 13.28
N GLY A 250 4.68 9.59 12.40
CA GLY A 250 6.02 10.05 12.79
C GLY A 250 6.01 11.49 13.33
N GLU A 251 5.38 12.41 12.61
CA GLU A 251 5.26 13.82 13.04
C GLU A 251 4.46 13.97 14.34
N LEU A 252 3.38 13.19 14.51
CA LEU A 252 2.55 13.21 15.71
C LEU A 252 3.25 12.58 16.93
N ALA A 253 4.14 11.61 16.71
CA ALA A 253 4.98 11.05 17.77
C ALA A 253 5.96 12.11 18.29
N GLU A 254 6.57 12.89 17.40
CA GLU A 254 7.43 14.02 17.77
C GLU A 254 6.67 15.14 18.48
N ALA A 255 5.47 15.46 17.99
CA ALA A 255 4.62 16.52 18.54
C ALA A 255 3.91 16.16 19.86
N LYS A 256 3.89 14.87 20.25
CA LYS A 256 3.25 14.35 21.47
C LYS A 256 1.83 14.86 21.70
N ILE A 257 0.99 14.76 20.67
CA ILE A 257 -0.38 15.30 20.67
C ILE A 257 -1.34 14.74 21.73
N TRP A 258 -0.93 13.69 22.46
CA TRP A 258 -1.70 13.09 23.55
C TRP A 258 -1.49 13.80 24.89
N GLU A 259 -0.59 14.78 24.97
CA GLU A 259 -0.41 15.59 26.17
C GLU A 259 -1.54 16.63 26.36
N GLU A 260 -1.68 17.15 27.58
CA GLU A 260 -2.66 18.21 27.84
C GLU A 260 -2.30 19.47 27.03
N LEU A 261 -3.32 20.24 26.65
CA LEU A 261 -3.17 21.49 25.92
C LEU A 261 -2.12 22.40 26.57
N ALA A 262 -1.08 22.76 25.81
CA ALA A 262 0.04 23.58 26.29
C ALA A 262 -0.40 24.96 26.81
N GLU A 263 -1.38 25.59 26.17
CA GLU A 263 -1.92 26.89 26.59
C GLU A 263 -3.45 26.87 26.56
N LYS A 264 -4.08 27.06 27.73
CA LYS A 264 -5.54 27.19 27.83
C LYS A 264 -5.98 28.53 27.23
N PRO A 265 -7.08 28.55 26.45
CA PRO A 265 -7.55 29.78 25.83
C PRO A 265 -7.94 30.83 26.88
N LYS A 266 -7.72 32.10 26.56
CA LYS A 266 -8.17 33.22 27.39
C LYS A 266 -9.70 33.23 27.49
N PRO A 267 -10.27 33.62 28.65
CA PRO A 267 -11.72 33.73 28.78
C PRO A 267 -12.26 34.74 27.76
N GLY A 268 -13.27 34.34 26.99
CA GLY A 268 -13.86 35.15 25.92
C GLY A 268 -13.18 35.05 24.54
N GLN A 269 -12.08 34.28 24.39
CA GLN A 269 -11.41 34.11 23.10
C GLN A 269 -12.31 33.47 22.03
N TRP A 270 -13.13 32.50 22.44
CA TRP A 270 -14.01 31.71 21.56
C TRP A 270 -15.50 32.04 21.73
N THR A 271 -15.84 33.15 22.38
CA THR A 271 -17.20 33.65 22.44
C THR A 271 -17.47 34.53 21.22
N TYR A 272 -18.30 34.03 20.30
CA TYR A 272 -18.70 34.74 19.09
C TYR A 272 -20.05 35.47 19.27
N PHE A 273 -20.57 36.02 18.17
CA PHE A 273 -21.89 36.67 18.14
C PHE A 273 -23.02 35.63 18.21
N GLU A 274 -23.45 35.28 19.41
CA GLU A 274 -24.69 34.54 19.60
C GLU A 274 -25.89 35.44 19.28
N ARG A 275 -26.85 34.93 18.50
CA ARG A 275 -28.15 35.60 18.34
C ARG A 275 -28.88 35.50 19.68
N LYS A 276 -29.08 36.64 20.34
CA LYS A 276 -29.96 36.74 21.52
C LYS A 276 -31.37 36.40 21.06
N HIS A 277 -31.88 35.24 21.49
CA HIS A 277 -33.27 34.83 21.36
C HIS A 277 -34.07 35.23 22.59
#